data_AF-A0A8H4PEB8-F1
#
_entry.id   AF-A0A8H4PEB8-F1
#
_cell.length_a   1.000
_cell.length_b   1.000
_cell.length_c   1.000
_cell.angle_alpha   90.00
_cell.angle_beta   90.00
_cell.angle_gamma   90.00
#
_symmetry.space_group_name_H-M   'P 1'
#
loop_
_entity.id
_entity.type
_entity.pdbx_description
1 polymer ?
#
loop_
_entity_poly.entity_id
_entity_poly.type
_entity_poly.pdbx_seq_one_letter_code
_entity_poly.pdbx_strand_id
1 'polypeptide(L)'
;RAFSTTYGFRFLIQSEMTPEFLDARIEAFLKRYAETLENMSEAEFEGHKRSLVIRRLEKLRNLDQESTRHWTQITSEYYDFELARRDAAQVKKLTKPEVVEFFNKHFNPASSERARLSIHLHAQGKAEGAEKRQEEAQKKADEEATAEAGTDGTSAVSAAVDITDVRGFKANLTVSAQPVKDVGKFQDTDAKP
;
A
#
# COMPACT_ATOMS: atom_id res chain seq x y z
N ARG A 1 19.64 6.05 -7.86
CA ARG A 1 19.45 6.21 -6.40
C ARG A 1 17.94 6.30 -6.18
N ALA A 2 17.33 5.28 -5.59
CA ALA A 2 15.89 5.26 -5.32
C ALA A 2 15.71 5.53 -3.83
N PHE A 3 15.19 6.71 -3.51
CA PHE A 3 14.87 7.08 -2.13
C PHE A 3 13.37 7.13 -1.99
N SER A 4 12.80 6.25 -1.17
CA SER A 4 11.40 6.33 -0.80
C SER A 4 11.33 7.05 0.55
N THR A 5 10.96 8.33 0.53
CA THR A 5 10.66 9.13 1.73
C THR A 5 9.16 9.06 2.09
N THR A 6 8.38 8.39 1.24
CA THR A 6 6.95 8.18 1.39
C THR A 6 6.67 6.68 1.39
N TYR A 7 5.63 6.27 2.12
CA TYR A 7 5.08 4.92 2.04
C TYR A 7 3.74 4.95 1.30
N GLY A 8 3.43 3.88 0.60
CA GLY A 8 2.16 3.73 -0.11
C GLY A 8 1.74 2.27 -0.18
N PHE A 9 0.44 2.06 -0.39
CA PHE A 9 -0.13 0.76 -0.69
C PHE A 9 -0.48 0.71 -2.18
N ARG A 10 -0.23 -0.42 -2.85
CA ARG A 10 -0.53 -0.58 -4.27
C ARG A 10 -1.29 -1.88 -4.55
N PHE A 11 -2.29 -1.78 -5.41
CA PHE A 11 -2.84 -2.92 -6.13
C PHE A 11 -2.17 -2.98 -7.51
N LEU A 12 -1.80 -4.18 -7.95
CA LEU A 12 -1.30 -4.42 -9.30
C LEU A 12 -2.08 -5.60 -9.86
N ILE A 13 -2.93 -5.33 -10.85
CA ILE A 13 -3.84 -6.30 -11.43
C ILE A 13 -3.62 -6.33 -12.94
N GLN A 14 -3.49 -7.54 -13.50
CA GLN A 14 -3.52 -7.79 -14.93
C GLN A 14 -4.77 -8.63 -15.21
N SER A 15 -5.65 -8.12 -16.07
CA SER A 15 -6.92 -8.77 -16.42
C SER A 15 -7.29 -8.43 -17.86
N GLU A 16 -8.24 -9.19 -18.40
CA GLU A 16 -8.89 -8.92 -19.68
C GLU A 16 -10.04 -7.91 -19.55
N MET A 17 -10.43 -7.57 -18.32
CA MET A 17 -11.45 -6.57 -18.01
C MET A 17 -10.92 -5.15 -18.18
N THR A 18 -11.83 -4.20 -18.40
CA THR A 18 -11.49 -2.78 -18.48
C THR A 18 -10.86 -2.28 -17.17
N PRO A 19 -9.82 -1.42 -17.24
CA PRO A 19 -9.21 -0.83 -16.04
C PRO A 19 -10.21 -0.11 -15.14
N GLU A 20 -11.22 0.54 -15.71
CA GLU A 20 -12.27 1.26 -14.98
C GLU A 20 -13.10 0.31 -14.12
N PHE A 21 -13.45 -0.87 -14.67
CA PHE A 21 -14.14 -1.91 -13.90
C PHE A 21 -13.27 -2.41 -12.75
N LEU A 22 -11.98 -2.66 -12.99
CA LEU A 22 -11.06 -3.12 -11.95
C LEU A 22 -10.89 -2.08 -10.84
N ASP A 23 -10.76 -0.80 -11.19
CA ASP A 23 -10.65 0.31 -10.24
C ASP A 23 -11.91 0.40 -9.36
N ALA A 24 -13.10 0.30 -9.97
CA ALA A 24 -14.36 0.24 -9.23
C ALA A 24 -14.44 -0.97 -8.27
N ARG A 25 -13.92 -2.15 -8.67
CA ARG A 25 -13.85 -3.32 -7.78
C ARG A 25 -12.85 -3.14 -6.63
N ILE A 26 -11.75 -2.41 -6.84
CA ILE A 26 -10.80 -2.06 -5.76
C ILE A 26 -11.50 -1.14 -4.75
N GLU A 27 -12.23 -0.13 -5.21
CA GLU A 27 -12.99 0.78 -4.33
C GLU A 27 -14.03 0.02 -3.49
N ALA A 28 -14.79 -0.88 -4.12
CA ALA A 28 -15.75 -1.73 -3.42
C ALA A 28 -15.06 -2.64 -2.39
N PHE A 29 -13.92 -3.23 -2.75
CA PHE A 29 -13.12 -4.04 -1.82
C PHE A 29 -12.67 -3.22 -0.60
N LEU A 30 -12.14 -2.01 -0.80
CA LEU A 30 -11.67 -1.17 0.30
C LEU A 30 -12.79 -0.76 1.24
N LYS A 31 -13.99 -0.44 0.70
CA LYS A 31 -15.18 -0.15 1.50
C LYS A 31 -15.54 -1.35 2.39
N ARG A 32 -15.65 -2.55 1.82
CA ARG A 32 -15.95 -3.78 2.56
C ARG A 32 -14.85 -4.16 3.56
N TYR A 33 -13.59 -3.90 3.22
CA TYR A 33 -12.47 -4.24 4.09
C TYR A 33 -12.44 -3.39 5.37
N ALA A 34 -13.00 -2.18 5.35
CA ALA A 34 -13.18 -1.37 6.56
C ALA A 34 -13.98 -2.15 7.61
N GLU A 35 -15.12 -2.73 7.22
CA GLU A 35 -15.97 -3.53 8.10
C GLU A 35 -15.25 -4.81 8.57
N THR A 36 -14.45 -5.42 7.69
CA THR A 36 -13.64 -6.59 8.04
C THR A 36 -12.64 -6.25 9.15
N LEU A 37 -11.99 -5.08 9.08
CA LEU A 37 -11.05 -4.63 10.11
C LEU A 37 -11.76 -4.28 11.43
N GLU A 38 -12.92 -3.64 11.37
CA GLU A 38 -13.71 -3.28 12.54
C GLU A 38 -14.19 -4.53 13.30
N ASN A 39 -14.76 -5.48 12.56
CA ASN A 39 -15.33 -6.72 13.10
C ASN A 39 -14.30 -7.79 13.45
N MET A 40 -13.03 -7.62 13.06
CA MET A 40 -11.95 -8.55 13.40
C MET A 40 -11.79 -8.67 14.91
N SER A 41 -11.67 -9.91 15.41
CA SER A 41 -11.44 -10.15 16.83
C SER A 41 -10.03 -9.71 17.25
N GLU A 42 -9.85 -9.36 18.53
CA GLU A 42 -8.52 -9.01 19.07
C GLU A 42 -7.53 -10.18 18.93
N ALA A 43 -8.01 -11.42 19.05
CA ALA A 43 -7.18 -12.62 18.90
C ALA A 43 -6.65 -12.79 17.46
N GLU A 44 -7.48 -12.53 16.45
CA GLU A 44 -7.06 -12.57 15.04
C GLU A 44 -6.08 -11.44 14.72
N PHE A 45 -6.36 -10.23 15.21
CA PHE A 45 -5.48 -9.08 15.05
C PHE A 45 -4.08 -9.34 15.65
N GLU A 46 -4.02 -9.85 16.88
CA GLU A 46 -2.76 -10.26 17.52
C GLU A 46 -2.08 -11.42 16.77
N GLY A 47 -2.85 -12.32 16.16
CA GLY A 47 -2.35 -13.34 15.25
C GLY A 47 -1.64 -12.75 14.02
N HIS A 48 -2.23 -11.74 13.38
CA HIS A 48 -1.60 -11.02 12.27
C HIS A 48 -0.33 -10.27 12.70
N LYS A 49 -0.37 -9.57 13.84
CA LYS A 49 0.82 -8.91 14.42
C LYS A 49 1.96 -9.89 14.67
N ARG A 50 1.67 -11.03 15.31
CA ARG A 50 2.66 -12.07 15.59
C ARG A 50 3.27 -12.61 14.29
N SER A 51 2.45 -12.88 13.30
CA SER A 51 2.90 -13.37 11.98
C SER A 51 3.82 -12.37 11.29
N LEU A 52 3.48 -11.07 11.34
CA LEU A 52 4.31 -10.00 10.79
C LEU A 52 5.65 -9.86 11.52
N VAL A 53 5.64 -9.94 12.86
CA VAL A 53 6.86 -9.91 13.69
C VAL A 53 7.78 -11.08 13.38
N ILE A 54 7.25 -12.30 13.28
CA ILE A 54 8.02 -13.49 12.92
C ILE A 54 8.66 -13.31 11.56
N ARG A 55 7.89 -12.89 10.54
CA ARG A 55 8.40 -12.63 9.20
C ARG A 55 9.50 -11.56 9.20
N ARG A 56 9.35 -10.50 10.00
CA ARG A 56 10.33 -9.42 10.08
C ARG A 56 11.65 -9.87 10.74
N LEU A 57 11.57 -10.77 11.71
CA LEU A 57 12.71 -11.28 12.48
C LEU A 57 13.29 -12.59 11.94
N GLU A 58 12.84 -13.06 10.77
CA GLU A 58 13.34 -14.29 10.17
C GLU A 58 14.86 -14.21 9.98
N LYS A 59 15.55 -15.30 10.40
CA LYS A 59 16.99 -15.40 10.19
C LYS A 59 17.29 -15.54 8.70
N LEU A 60 18.29 -14.78 8.27
CA LEU A 60 18.83 -14.87 6.93
C LEU A 60 19.43 -16.27 6.73
N ARG A 61 19.08 -16.92 5.63
CA ARG A 61 19.42 -18.33 5.37
C ARG A 61 20.78 -18.49 4.69
N ASN A 62 21.29 -17.42 4.08
CA ASN A 62 22.56 -17.42 3.36
C ASN A 62 23.17 -16.01 3.29
N LEU A 63 24.43 -15.96 2.85
CA LEU A 63 25.22 -14.72 2.73
C LEU A 63 24.62 -13.74 1.71
N ASP A 64 23.95 -14.22 0.67
CA ASP A 64 23.32 -13.37 -0.35
C ASP A 64 22.16 -12.56 0.23
N GLN A 65 21.32 -13.18 1.05
CA GLN A 65 20.25 -12.50 1.77
C GLN A 65 20.78 -11.45 2.75
N GLU A 66 21.86 -11.79 3.47
CA GLU A 66 22.53 -10.87 4.39
C GLU A 66 23.14 -9.67 3.66
N SER A 67 23.88 -9.95 2.60
CA SER A 67 24.51 -8.93 1.74
C SER A 67 23.44 -8.01 1.14
N THR A 68 22.36 -8.57 0.59
CA THR A 68 21.24 -7.79 0.02
C THR A 68 20.58 -6.89 1.07
N ARG A 69 20.37 -7.38 2.29
CA ARG A 69 19.76 -6.61 3.37
C ARG A 69 20.65 -5.43 3.77
N HIS A 70 21.95 -5.63 3.95
CA HIS A 70 22.87 -4.54 4.27
C HIS A 70 23.04 -3.58 3.09
N TRP A 71 23.15 -4.11 1.87
CA TRP A 71 23.31 -3.31 0.66
C TRP A 71 22.11 -2.39 0.42
N THR A 72 20.90 -2.82 0.76
CA THR A 72 19.71 -1.97 0.72
C THR A 72 19.86 -0.76 1.64
N GLN A 73 20.40 -0.93 2.86
CA GLN A 73 20.62 0.18 3.80
C GLN A 73 21.73 1.13 3.34
N ILE A 74 22.75 0.62 2.65
CA ILE A 74 23.85 1.42 2.10
C ILE A 74 23.37 2.24 0.91
N THR A 75 22.73 1.60 -0.07
CA THR A 75 22.28 2.24 -1.31
C THR A 75 21.11 3.21 -1.13
N SER A 76 20.32 3.02 -0.07
CA SER A 76 19.25 3.94 0.33
C SER A 76 19.69 4.98 1.38
N GLU A 77 20.89 4.83 1.95
CA GLU A 77 21.51 5.74 2.92
C GLU A 77 20.73 5.94 4.22
N TYR A 78 19.79 5.03 4.50
CA TYR A 78 19.13 4.99 5.81
C TYR A 78 20.06 4.45 6.90
N TYR A 79 21.07 3.66 6.52
CA TYR A 79 22.07 3.03 7.39
C TYR A 79 21.43 2.37 8.64
N ASP A 80 20.23 1.82 8.49
CA ASP A 80 19.46 1.23 9.59
C ASP A 80 19.57 -0.30 9.54
N PHE A 81 20.72 -0.81 9.98
CA PHE A 81 21.00 -2.24 9.95
C PHE A 81 20.12 -3.04 10.95
N GLU A 82 19.64 -2.38 12.00
CA GLU A 82 18.74 -2.94 13.02
C GLU A 82 17.25 -2.72 12.70
N LEU A 83 16.91 -2.21 11.50
CA LEU A 83 15.56 -1.82 11.12
C LEU A 83 14.54 -2.93 11.38
N ALA A 84 14.87 -4.18 11.06
CA ALA A 84 13.99 -5.32 11.30
C ALA A 84 13.60 -5.48 12.78
N ARG A 85 14.55 -5.29 13.70
CA ARG A 85 14.31 -5.37 15.15
C ARG A 85 13.50 -4.18 15.64
N ARG A 86 13.80 -2.98 15.15
CA ARG A 86 13.06 -1.75 15.48
C ARG A 86 11.61 -1.85 15.00
N ASP A 87 11.39 -2.23 13.75
CA ASP A 87 10.04 -2.41 13.19
C ASP A 87 9.26 -3.47 13.95
N ALA A 88 9.86 -4.62 14.24
CA ALA A 88 9.21 -5.66 15.04
C ALA A 88 8.81 -5.15 16.43
N ALA A 89 9.62 -4.30 17.05
CA ALA A 89 9.29 -3.69 18.34
C ALA A 89 8.15 -2.66 18.22
N GLN A 90 8.06 -1.91 17.12
CA GLN A 90 6.96 -0.98 16.88
C GLN A 90 5.65 -1.70 16.52
N VAL A 91 5.70 -2.72 15.66
CA VAL A 91 4.52 -3.53 15.30
C VAL A 91 3.87 -4.14 16.52
N LYS A 92 4.65 -4.59 17.53
CA LYS A 92 4.11 -5.12 18.78
C LYS A 92 3.25 -4.12 19.56
N LYS A 93 3.53 -2.82 19.43
CA LYS A 93 2.83 -1.75 20.15
C LYS A 93 1.54 -1.31 19.47
N LEU A 94 1.38 -1.58 18.17
CA LEU A 94 0.19 -1.21 17.41
C LEU A 94 -1.06 -1.84 18.00
N THR A 95 -2.11 -1.05 18.12
CA THR A 95 -3.44 -1.49 18.59
C THR A 95 -4.41 -1.58 17.43
N LYS A 96 -5.46 -2.41 17.55
CA LYS A 96 -6.49 -2.53 16.52
C LYS A 96 -7.16 -1.18 16.20
N PRO A 97 -7.55 -0.35 17.20
CA PRO A 97 -8.15 0.96 16.93
C PRO A 97 -7.25 1.89 16.12
N GLU A 98 -5.94 1.94 16.40
CA GLU A 98 -4.99 2.76 15.62
C GLU A 98 -4.90 2.31 14.16
N VAL A 99 -4.95 1.00 13.91
CA VAL A 99 -4.92 0.46 12.53
C VAL A 99 -6.23 0.74 11.79
N VAL A 100 -7.37 0.63 12.48
CA VAL A 100 -8.69 0.98 11.92
C VAL A 100 -8.74 2.48 11.60
N GLU A 101 -8.29 3.33 12.52
CA GLU A 101 -8.21 4.78 12.30
C GLU A 101 -7.30 5.11 11.11
N PHE A 102 -6.11 4.51 11.06
CA PHE A 102 -5.19 4.68 9.94
C PHE A 102 -5.82 4.26 8.60
N PHE A 103 -6.56 3.15 8.60
CA PHE A 103 -7.25 2.68 7.40
C PHE A 103 -8.36 3.62 6.96
N ASN A 104 -9.22 4.01 7.89
CA ASN A 104 -10.33 4.93 7.63
C ASN A 104 -9.83 6.31 7.16
N LYS A 105 -8.69 6.76 7.67
CA LYS A 105 -8.08 8.01 7.26
C LYS A 105 -7.46 7.96 5.86
N HIS A 106 -6.71 6.92 5.53
CA HIS A 106 -5.85 6.92 4.33
C HIS A 106 -6.31 6.00 3.19
N PHE A 107 -7.17 5.02 3.44
CA PHE A 107 -7.60 4.04 2.44
C PHE A 107 -9.10 4.03 2.17
N ASN A 108 -9.93 4.35 3.16
CA ASN A 108 -11.38 4.32 3.00
C ASN A 108 -11.82 5.31 1.90
N PRO A 109 -12.63 4.88 0.90
CA PRO A 109 -13.11 5.74 -0.17
C PRO A 109 -13.88 6.98 0.28
N ALA A 110 -14.48 6.95 1.48
CA ALA A 110 -15.19 8.07 2.05
C ALA A 110 -14.28 9.16 2.66
N SER A 111 -12.98 8.91 2.81
CA SER A 111 -12.06 9.85 3.43
C SER A 111 -11.61 10.97 2.49
N SER A 112 -11.66 12.21 2.96
CA SER A 112 -11.11 13.38 2.27
C SER A 112 -9.59 13.49 2.37
N GLU A 113 -8.93 12.75 3.28
CA GLU A 113 -7.48 12.76 3.45
C GLU A 113 -6.77 11.69 2.60
N ARG A 114 -7.53 10.91 1.85
CA ARG A 114 -7.02 9.85 0.99
C ARG A 114 -6.34 10.42 -0.26
N ALA A 115 -5.08 10.02 -0.49
CA ALA A 115 -4.36 10.29 -1.72
C ALA A 115 -4.31 9.01 -2.58
N ARG A 116 -4.82 9.08 -3.82
CA ARG A 116 -4.86 7.96 -4.78
C ARG A 116 -4.26 8.37 -6.12
N LEU A 117 -3.56 7.42 -6.75
CA LEU A 117 -3.15 7.48 -8.15
C LEU A 117 -3.50 6.13 -8.79
N SER A 118 -4.26 6.16 -9.89
CA SER A 118 -4.53 4.98 -10.71
C SER A 118 -3.79 5.11 -12.05
N ILE A 119 -3.23 4.02 -12.55
CA ILE A 119 -2.53 3.97 -13.84
C ILE A 119 -3.18 2.89 -14.68
N HIS A 120 -3.94 3.30 -15.69
CA HIS A 120 -4.68 2.38 -16.58
C HIS A 120 -3.82 2.06 -17.80
N LEU A 121 -3.53 0.78 -18.01
CA LEU A 121 -2.87 0.29 -19.23
C LEU A 121 -3.91 -0.49 -20.03
N HIS A 122 -4.31 0.05 -21.18
CA HIS A 122 -5.27 -0.61 -22.05
C HIS A 122 -4.59 -1.66 -22.95
N ALA A 123 -5.20 -2.83 -23.06
CA ALA A 123 -4.75 -3.88 -23.96
C ALA A 123 -4.89 -3.42 -25.42
N GLN A 124 -3.90 -3.77 -26.26
CA GLN A 124 -3.95 -3.47 -27.70
C GLN A 124 -4.96 -4.34 -28.46
N GLY A 125 -5.25 -5.54 -27.95
CA GLY A 125 -6.21 -6.48 -28.54
C GLY A 125 -7.46 -6.62 -27.70
N LYS A 126 -8.61 -6.79 -28.36
CA LYS A 126 -9.84 -7.24 -27.68
C LYS A 126 -9.77 -8.75 -27.49
N ALA A 127 -9.74 -9.21 -26.24
CA ALA A 127 -9.90 -10.64 -25.96
C ALA A 127 -11.34 -11.07 -26.27
N GLU A 128 -11.49 -12.15 -27.03
CA GLU A 128 -12.82 -12.66 -27.39
C GLU A 128 -13.63 -13.03 -26.14
N GLY A 129 -14.88 -12.56 -26.08
CA GLY A 129 -15.77 -12.81 -24.94
C GLY A 129 -15.39 -12.08 -23.64
N ALA A 130 -14.44 -11.13 -23.66
CA ALA A 130 -14.12 -10.31 -22.48
C ALA A 130 -15.33 -9.44 -22.06
N GLU A 131 -16.07 -8.88 -23.02
CA GLU A 131 -17.27 -8.07 -22.76
C GLU A 131 -18.34 -8.90 -22.02
N LYS A 132 -18.63 -10.12 -22.48
CA LYS A 132 -19.58 -11.04 -21.80
C LYS A 132 -19.12 -11.40 -20.39
N ARG A 133 -17.83 -11.71 -20.21
CA ARG A 133 -17.26 -12.04 -18.89
C ARG A 133 -17.30 -10.85 -17.94
N GLN A 134 -17.09 -9.63 -18.45
CA GLN A 134 -17.23 -8.41 -17.66
C GLN A 134 -18.69 -8.15 -17.29
N GLU A 135 -19.64 -8.33 -18.19
CA GLU A 135 -21.08 -8.22 -17.89
C GLU A 135 -21.52 -9.21 -16.81
N GLU A 136 -21.09 -10.48 -16.90
CA GLU A 136 -21.36 -11.48 -15.87
C GLU A 136 -20.73 -11.12 -14.52
N ALA A 137 -19.50 -10.58 -14.53
CA ALA A 137 -18.83 -10.12 -13.32
C ALA A 137 -19.50 -8.88 -12.71
N GLN A 138 -20.04 -7.99 -13.54
CA GLN A 138 -20.80 -6.83 -13.10
C GLN A 138 -22.12 -7.27 -12.45
N LYS A 139 -22.87 -8.20 -13.06
CA LYS A 139 -24.10 -8.73 -12.46
C LYS A 139 -23.86 -9.32 -11.07
N LYS A 140 -22.79 -10.10 -10.92
CA LYS A 140 -22.38 -10.63 -9.60
C LYS A 140 -22.00 -9.52 -8.63
N ALA A 141 -21.34 -8.46 -9.11
CA ALA A 141 -21.00 -7.28 -8.31
C ALA A 141 -22.25 -6.59 -7.76
N ASP A 142 -23.25 -6.40 -8.61
CA ASP A 142 -24.47 -5.68 -8.29
C ASP A 142 -25.36 -6.48 -7.31
N GLU A 143 -25.40 -7.80 -7.46
CA GLU A 143 -26.03 -8.71 -6.49
C GLU A 143 -25.37 -8.61 -5.11
N GLU A 144 -24.02 -8.60 -5.05
CA GLU A 144 -23.28 -8.41 -3.80
C GLU A 144 -23.54 -7.01 -3.19
N ALA A 145 -23.63 -5.96 -4.01
CA ALA A 145 -23.82 -4.59 -3.54
C ALA A 145 -25.25 -4.30 -3.02
N THR A 146 -26.28 -4.95 -3.57
CA THR A 146 -27.68 -4.77 -3.10
C THR A 146 -27.94 -5.33 -1.70
N ALA A 147 -27.09 -6.20 -1.17
CA ALA A 147 -27.18 -6.71 0.20
C ALA A 147 -26.61 -5.73 1.26
N GLU A 148 -25.80 -4.74 0.86
CA GLU A 148 -25.04 -3.85 1.73
C GLU A 148 -25.47 -2.38 1.46
N ALA A 149 -26.72 -2.04 1.80
CA ALA A 149 -27.29 -0.72 1.53
C ALA A 149 -26.60 0.39 2.34
N GLY A 150 -25.87 1.28 1.64
CA GLY A 150 -25.25 2.47 2.22
C GLY A 150 -24.67 3.44 1.18
N THR A 151 -25.56 4.29 0.66
CA THR A 151 -25.41 5.59 -0.04
C THR A 151 -24.32 5.77 -1.12
N ASP A 152 -24.80 5.81 -2.36
CA ASP A 152 -24.72 6.91 -3.36
C ASP A 152 -23.79 8.10 -3.04
N GLY A 153 -22.48 7.83 -3.05
CA GLY A 153 -21.44 8.84 -3.16
C GLY A 153 -20.84 8.77 -4.57
N THR A 154 -20.45 9.91 -5.12
CA THR A 154 -19.67 9.95 -6.38
C THR A 154 -18.48 9.01 -6.25
N SER A 155 -18.42 7.97 -7.09
CA SER A 155 -17.33 7.00 -7.09
C SER A 155 -15.99 7.73 -7.28
N ALA A 156 -14.97 7.35 -6.50
CA ALA A 156 -13.62 7.90 -6.67
C ALA A 156 -13.06 7.66 -8.09
N VAL A 157 -13.63 6.71 -8.85
CA VAL A 157 -13.34 6.51 -10.27
C VAL A 157 -13.94 7.63 -11.13
N SER A 158 -15.19 8.06 -10.88
CA SER A 158 -15.85 9.10 -11.67
C SER A 158 -15.42 10.52 -11.29
N ALA A 159 -14.94 10.73 -10.07
CA ALA A 159 -14.36 12.00 -9.62
C ALA A 159 -12.87 12.17 -10.00
N ALA A 160 -12.26 11.18 -10.65
CA ALA A 160 -10.84 11.21 -10.98
C ALA A 160 -10.50 12.34 -11.95
N VAL A 161 -9.33 12.95 -11.76
CA VAL A 161 -8.79 13.98 -12.66
C VAL A 161 -7.78 13.33 -13.60
N ASP A 162 -8.07 13.35 -14.90
CA ASP A 162 -7.19 12.78 -15.92
C ASP A 162 -5.90 13.60 -16.07
N ILE A 163 -4.76 12.90 -15.96
CA ILE A 163 -3.44 13.50 -16.12
C ILE A 163 -3.03 13.41 -17.59
N THR A 164 -3.15 14.52 -18.31
CA THR A 164 -2.75 14.62 -19.73
C THR A 164 -1.29 15.03 -19.93
N ASP A 165 -0.72 15.82 -19.01
CA ASP A 165 0.71 16.16 -18.98
C ASP A 165 1.35 15.77 -17.65
N VAL A 166 2.13 14.69 -17.68
CA VAL A 166 2.85 14.17 -16.52
C VAL A 166 3.88 15.18 -15.99
N ARG A 167 4.48 16.01 -16.85
CA ARG A 167 5.49 17.00 -16.42
C ARG A 167 4.83 18.14 -15.67
N GLY A 168 3.78 18.73 -16.24
CA GLY A 168 2.96 19.75 -15.58
C GLY A 168 2.38 19.26 -14.26
N PHE A 169 1.85 18.03 -14.23
CA PHE A 169 1.34 17.44 -12.99
C PHE A 169 2.41 17.35 -11.90
N LYS A 170 3.60 16.83 -12.23
CA LYS A 170 4.71 16.74 -11.27
C LYS A 170 5.20 18.10 -10.79
N ALA A 171 5.22 19.13 -11.65
CA ALA A 171 5.68 20.47 -11.29
C ALA A 171 4.78 21.14 -10.23
N ASN A 172 3.51 20.74 -10.13
CA ASN A 172 2.56 21.26 -9.16
C ASN A 172 2.53 20.49 -7.83
N LEU A 173 3.31 19.42 -7.69
CA LEU A 173 3.37 18.63 -6.46
C LEU A 173 4.48 19.09 -5.53
N THR A 174 4.19 19.09 -4.23
CA THR A 174 5.20 19.33 -3.21
C THR A 174 6.13 18.12 -3.10
N VAL A 175 7.43 18.38 -3.08
CA VAL A 175 8.46 17.34 -2.92
C VAL A 175 8.63 17.03 -1.44
N SER A 176 8.64 15.74 -1.09
CA SER A 176 8.87 15.29 0.28
C SER A 176 10.32 15.52 0.73
N ALA A 177 10.49 15.90 1.99
CA ALA A 177 11.80 16.15 2.58
C ALA A 177 12.62 14.87 2.76
N GLN A 178 13.94 15.03 2.77
CA GLN A 178 14.90 13.93 2.95
C GLN A 178 15.29 13.77 4.42
N PRO A 179 15.15 12.57 5.02
CA PRO A 179 15.82 12.26 6.27
C PRO A 179 17.30 11.93 5.98
N VAL A 180 18.18 12.93 5.99
CA VAL A 180 19.63 12.71 5.86
C VAL A 180 20.19 12.30 7.22
N LYS A 181 20.62 11.04 7.36
CA LYS A 181 21.53 10.66 8.44
C LYS A 181 22.96 10.90 7.96
N ASP A 182 23.64 11.86 8.58
CA ASP A 182 25.04 12.15 8.30
C ASP A 182 25.92 10.91 8.60
N VAL A 183 26.76 10.53 7.65
CA VAL A 183 27.72 9.42 7.75
C VAL A 183 28.69 9.63 8.93
N GLY A 184 28.97 10.89 9.30
CA GLY A 184 29.78 11.22 10.47
C GLY A 184 29.27 10.65 11.79
N LYS A 185 27.97 10.32 11.89
CA LYS A 185 27.37 9.67 13.08
C LYS A 185 27.82 8.22 13.28
N PHE A 186 28.46 7.62 12.28
CA PHE A 186 28.94 6.23 12.32
C PHE A 186 30.48 6.16 12.31
N GLN A 187 31.18 7.29 12.41
CA GLN A 187 32.62 7.29 12.64
C GLN A 187 32.89 6.96 14.11
N ASP A 188 33.30 5.73 14.40
CA ASP A 188 33.95 5.41 15.66
C ASP A 188 35.36 6.04 15.63
N THR A 189 35.48 7.24 16.19
CA THR A 189 36.78 7.90 16.41
C THR A 189 37.49 7.39 17.66
N ASP A 190 36.87 6.48 18.41
CA ASP A 190 37.46 5.85 19.57
C ASP A 190 38.49 4.80 19.14
N ALA A 191 39.66 5.30 18.73
CA ALA A 191 40.88 4.49 18.80
C ALA A 191 41.08 4.12 20.27
N LYS A 192 40.78 2.86 20.63
CA LYS A 192 41.14 2.34 21.96
C LYS A 192 42.66 2.52 22.14
N PRO A 193 43.12 3.07 23.28
CA PRO A 193 44.54 3.15 23.61
C PRO A 193 45.15 1.76 23.79
#